data_AF-D3MT37-F1
#
_entry.id   AF-D3MT37-F1
#
_cell.length_a   1.000
_cell.length_b   1.000
_cell.length_c   1.000
_cell.angle_alpha   90.00
_cell.angle_beta   90.00
_cell.angle_gamma   90.00
#
_symmetry.space_group_name_H-M   'P 1'
#
loop_
_entity.id
_entity.type
_entity.pdbx_description
1 polymer ?
#
loop_
_entity_poly.entity_id
_entity_poly.type
_entity_poly.pdbx_seq_one_letter_code
_entity_poly.pdbx_strand_id
1 'polypeptide(L)'
;MGKLDSIVTQNIDGLHQLAGNTRVFDLHGNINHNTCTSCKAKYNLDEFLDLGDPVPRCKKCGSIVKPDVVLYEESLDDKTISGAINSISKADLLIVGGTSLVVYPAAGFLDYFKGDHIVLINKSSTQLDSRADLVINESIGKVLDDAINY
;
A
#
# COMPACT_ATOMS: atom_id res chain seq x y z
N MET A 1 -0.28 -13.07 18.10
CA MET A 1 0.58 -12.04 17.51
C MET A 1 1.78 -12.71 16.84
N GLY A 2 2.31 -12.16 15.74
CA GLY A 2 3.49 -12.70 15.05
C GLY A 2 3.24 -13.62 13.85
N LYS A 3 2.00 -13.70 13.34
CA LYS A 3 1.66 -14.47 12.12
C LYS A 3 1.84 -13.68 10.83
N LEU A 4 1.62 -12.37 10.87
CA LEU A 4 1.77 -11.48 9.72
C LEU A 4 3.20 -10.94 9.66
N ASP A 5 3.93 -11.28 8.60
CA ASP A 5 5.31 -10.83 8.38
C ASP A 5 5.37 -9.39 7.83
N SER A 6 4.56 -9.09 6.82
CA SER A 6 4.57 -7.79 6.15
C SER A 6 3.26 -7.50 5.43
N ILE A 7 3.05 -6.21 5.13
CA ILE A 7 1.90 -5.71 4.38
C ILE A 7 2.41 -5.04 3.11
N VAL A 8 1.79 -5.35 1.97
CA VAL A 8 2.00 -4.64 0.71
C VAL A 8 0.68 -3.95 0.36
N THR A 9 0.70 -2.63 0.20
CA THR A 9 -0.52 -1.85 -0.04
C THR A 9 -0.38 -0.91 -1.23
N GLN A 10 -1.47 -0.75 -1.97
CA GLN A 10 -1.61 0.25 -3.03
C GLN A 10 -2.24 1.55 -2.51
N ASN A 11 -2.72 1.56 -1.27
CA ASN A 11 -3.34 2.72 -0.67
C ASN A 11 -2.28 3.72 -0.21
N ILE A 12 -2.66 4.99 -0.18
CA ILE A 12 -1.80 6.10 0.24
C ILE A 12 -2.17 6.67 1.62
N ASP A 13 -3.22 6.13 2.23
CA ASP A 13 -3.89 6.68 3.43
C ASP A 13 -3.08 6.55 4.73
N GLY A 14 -2.13 5.61 4.78
CA GLY A 14 -1.31 5.36 5.96
C GLY A 14 -2.03 4.63 7.11
N LEU A 15 -3.21 4.04 6.86
CA LEU A 15 -4.00 3.39 7.91
C LEU A 15 -3.32 2.15 8.51
N HIS A 16 -2.48 1.44 7.74
CA HIS A 16 -1.74 0.30 8.27
C HIS A 16 -0.73 0.71 9.34
N GLN A 17 -0.02 1.82 9.12
CA GLN A 17 0.93 2.40 10.05
C GLN A 17 0.20 2.93 11.29
N LEU A 18 -0.95 3.60 11.10
CA LEU A 18 -1.80 4.07 12.20
C LEU A 18 -2.31 2.91 13.08
N ALA A 19 -2.58 1.76 12.47
CA ALA A 19 -2.94 0.51 13.17
C ALA A 19 -1.74 -0.18 13.85
N GLY A 20 -0.53 0.40 13.80
CA GLY A 20 0.67 -0.09 14.47
C GLY A 20 1.53 -1.06 13.66
N ASN A 21 1.25 -1.25 12.38
CA ASN A 21 2.09 -2.10 11.53
C ASN A 21 3.39 -1.39 11.15
N THR A 22 4.52 -2.08 11.30
CA THR A 22 5.85 -1.50 11.09
C THR A 22 6.52 -1.93 9.79
N ARG A 23 6.12 -3.08 9.22
CA ARG A 23 6.68 -3.60 7.97
C ARG A 23 5.65 -3.50 6.84
N VAL A 24 5.44 -2.26 6.39
CA VAL A 24 4.47 -1.91 5.34
C VAL A 24 5.23 -1.40 4.11
N PHE A 25 4.87 -1.91 2.93
CA PHE A 25 5.36 -1.46 1.63
C PHE A 25 4.25 -0.67 0.93
N ASP A 26 4.32 0.66 1.03
CA ASP A 26 3.39 1.60 0.40
C ASP A 26 3.75 1.77 -1.09
N LEU A 27 3.18 0.95 -1.96
CA LEU A 27 3.57 0.91 -3.38
C LEU A 27 3.40 2.27 -4.05
N HIS A 28 2.31 2.99 -3.73
CA HIS A 28 2.01 4.31 -4.30
C HIS A 28 2.40 5.47 -3.39
N GLY A 29 3.32 5.26 -2.45
CA GLY A 29 3.72 6.26 -1.47
C GLY A 29 2.66 6.55 -0.41
N ASN A 30 2.81 7.65 0.32
CA ASN A 30 2.06 7.89 1.55
C ASN A 30 1.80 9.39 1.76
N ILE A 31 0.56 9.76 2.08
CA ILE A 31 0.15 11.17 2.29
C ILE A 31 0.80 11.80 3.54
N ASN A 32 1.30 10.98 4.47
CA ASN A 32 1.91 11.46 5.71
C ASN A 32 3.30 12.08 5.50
N HIS A 33 3.86 11.98 4.29
CA HIS A 33 5.14 12.54 3.93
C HIS A 33 5.00 13.41 2.68
N ASN A 34 5.61 14.59 2.70
CA ASN A 34 5.50 15.57 1.65
C ASN A 34 6.85 16.27 1.43
N THR A 35 7.21 16.55 0.19
CA THR A 35 8.54 17.06 -0.17
C THR A 35 8.46 18.29 -1.07
N CYS A 36 9.23 19.32 -0.72
CA CYS A 36 9.48 20.43 -1.63
C CYS A 36 10.21 19.96 -2.90
N THR A 37 9.64 20.26 -4.07
CA THR A 37 10.16 19.78 -5.36
C THR A 37 11.57 20.32 -5.67
N SER A 38 11.91 21.49 -5.16
CA SER A 38 13.21 22.14 -5.34
C SER A 38 14.20 21.80 -4.22
N CYS A 39 14.02 22.37 -3.01
CA CYS A 39 15.02 22.28 -1.94
C CYS A 39 14.92 21.01 -1.08
N LYS A 40 14.01 20.09 -1.42
CA LYS A 40 13.79 18.80 -0.74
C LYS A 40 13.45 18.90 0.76
N ALA A 41 12.98 20.06 1.21
CA ALA A 41 12.42 20.21 2.56
C ALA A 41 11.25 19.25 2.76
N LYS A 42 11.23 18.57 3.90
CA LYS A 42 10.19 17.59 4.28
C LYS A 42 9.13 18.25 5.14
N TYR A 43 7.89 17.80 4.94
CA TYR A 43 6.69 18.23 5.65
C TYR A 43 5.87 16.98 6.00
N ASN A 44 5.40 16.86 7.23
CA ASN A 44 4.37 15.88 7.58
C ASN A 44 2.98 16.32 7.04
N LEU A 45 1.94 15.52 7.25
CA LEU A 45 0.60 15.84 6.75
C LEU A 45 0.05 17.16 7.31
N ASP A 46 0.14 17.38 8.62
CA ASP A 46 -0.37 18.59 9.27
C ASP A 46 0.38 19.83 8.76
N GLU A 47 1.71 19.77 8.71
CA GLU A 47 2.55 20.85 8.20
C GLU A 47 2.28 21.16 6.72
N PHE A 48 1.93 20.15 5.93
CA PHE A 48 1.57 20.28 4.52
C PHE A 48 0.20 20.95 4.35
N LEU A 49 -0.82 20.52 5.10
CA LEU A 49 -2.15 21.12 5.09
C LEU A 49 -2.11 22.60 5.53
N ASP A 50 -1.22 22.94 6.46
CA ASP A 50 -0.96 24.31 6.90
C ASP A 50 -0.29 25.21 5.84
N LEU A 51 0.17 24.67 4.70
CA LEU A 51 0.74 25.48 3.60
C LEU A 51 -0.33 26.21 2.79
N GLY A 52 -1.60 25.83 2.94
CA GLY A 52 -2.75 26.50 2.34
C GLY A 52 -3.00 26.20 0.86
N ASP A 53 -4.18 26.64 0.40
CA ASP A 53 -4.73 26.40 -0.94
C ASP A 53 -4.49 27.56 -1.92
N PRO A 54 -4.55 27.31 -3.24
CA PRO A 54 -4.80 26.01 -3.89
C PRO A 54 -3.52 25.22 -4.22
N VAL A 55 -2.33 25.80 -4.04
CA VAL A 55 -1.05 25.16 -4.34
C VAL A 55 -0.08 25.37 -3.18
N PRO A 56 0.26 24.31 -2.43
CA PRO A 56 1.10 24.42 -1.23
C PRO A 56 2.53 24.81 -1.59
N ARG A 57 3.05 25.86 -0.91
CA ARG A 57 4.38 26.42 -1.16
C ARG A 57 5.32 26.24 0.02
N CYS A 58 6.56 25.86 -0.29
CA CYS A 58 7.61 25.62 0.67
C CYS A 58 7.96 26.91 1.43
N LYS A 59 7.80 26.90 2.76
CA LYS A 59 8.18 28.01 3.65
C LYS A 59 9.66 28.40 3.55
N LYS A 60 10.53 27.52 3.02
CA LYS A 60 11.98 27.77 2.90
C LYS A 60 12.40 28.39 1.57
N CYS A 61 11.76 28.05 0.45
CA CYS A 61 12.22 28.46 -0.88
C CYS A 61 11.11 28.88 -1.86
N GLY A 62 9.84 28.88 -1.42
CA GLY A 62 8.68 29.31 -2.23
C GLY A 62 8.26 28.36 -3.36
N SER A 63 9.03 27.30 -3.63
CA SER A 63 8.69 26.26 -4.61
C SER A 63 7.54 25.38 -4.12
N ILE A 64 6.93 24.62 -5.04
CA ILE A 64 5.81 23.72 -4.72
C ILE A 64 6.26 22.62 -3.75
N VAL A 65 5.39 22.28 -2.79
CA VAL A 65 5.49 21.06 -2.00
C VAL A 65 4.55 20.03 -2.61
N LYS A 66 5.08 18.84 -2.91
CA LYS A 66 4.31 17.73 -3.48
C LYS A 66 4.17 16.65 -2.40
N PRO A 67 3.00 16.02 -2.25
CA PRO A 67 2.90 14.80 -1.47
C PRO A 67 3.81 13.70 -2.01
N ASP A 68 4.39 12.90 -1.11
CA ASP A 68 5.24 11.75 -1.45
C ASP A 68 4.37 10.55 -1.85
N VAL A 69 3.44 10.79 -2.78
CA VAL A 69 2.59 9.81 -3.46
C VAL A 69 3.04 9.68 -4.91
N VAL A 70 2.84 8.49 -5.47
CA VAL A 70 3.11 8.21 -6.88
C VAL A 70 1.90 8.62 -7.71
N LEU A 71 2.10 9.56 -8.61
CA LEU A 71 1.10 9.98 -9.59
C LEU A 71 1.22 9.16 -10.88
N TYR A 72 0.23 9.25 -11.76
CA TYR A 72 0.36 8.69 -13.11
C TYR A 72 1.62 9.20 -13.79
N GLU A 73 2.27 8.30 -14.53
CA GLU A 73 3.55 8.53 -15.23
C GLU A 73 4.78 8.66 -14.30
N GLU A 74 4.62 8.55 -12.99
CA GLU A 74 5.74 8.41 -12.06
C GLU A 74 6.09 6.94 -11.82
N SER A 75 7.39 6.66 -11.70
CA SER A 75 7.87 5.34 -11.30
C SER A 75 7.60 5.09 -9.82
N LEU A 76 7.29 3.84 -9.48
CA LEU A 76 7.31 3.39 -8.08
C LEU A 76 8.75 3.40 -7.55
N ASP A 77 8.88 3.42 -6.22
CA ASP A 77 10.19 3.33 -5.56
C ASP A 77 10.76 1.91 -5.63
N ASP A 78 11.96 1.77 -6.20
CA ASP A 78 12.62 0.48 -6.44
C ASP A 78 12.87 -0.33 -5.15
N LYS A 79 13.14 0.36 -4.04
CA LYS A 79 13.36 -0.32 -2.74
C LYS A 79 12.05 -0.90 -2.23
N THR A 80 10.97 -0.16 -2.35
CA THR A 80 9.61 -0.59 -1.98
C THR A 80 9.16 -1.77 -2.83
N ILE A 81 9.36 -1.70 -4.17
CA ILE A 81 9.09 -2.81 -5.08
C ILE A 81 9.89 -4.06 -4.68
N SER A 82 11.21 -3.90 -4.56
CA SER A 82 12.11 -5.02 -4.25
C SER A 82 11.77 -5.65 -2.90
N GLY A 83 11.44 -4.83 -1.90
CA GLY A 83 11.00 -5.25 -0.59
C GLY A 83 9.68 -6.03 -0.64
N ALA A 84 8.69 -5.51 -1.35
CA ALA A 84 7.39 -6.16 -1.54
C ALA A 84 7.53 -7.53 -2.23
N ILE A 85 8.25 -7.59 -3.36
CA ILE A 85 8.50 -8.83 -4.10
C ILE A 85 9.27 -9.84 -3.25
N ASN A 86 10.31 -9.41 -2.53
CA ASN A 86 11.05 -10.29 -1.63
C ASN A 86 10.17 -10.83 -0.49
N SER A 87 9.29 -10.02 0.08
CA SER A 87 8.34 -10.46 1.10
C SER A 87 7.32 -11.46 0.54
N ILE A 88 6.72 -11.16 -0.62
CA ILE A 88 5.75 -12.03 -1.29
C ILE A 88 6.40 -13.38 -1.65
N SER A 89 7.60 -13.37 -2.23
CA SER A 89 8.28 -14.60 -2.65
C SER A 89 8.71 -15.52 -1.50
N LYS A 90 8.76 -15.01 -0.25
CA LYS A 90 9.12 -15.76 0.95
C LYS A 90 7.93 -16.17 1.80
N ALA A 91 6.73 -15.67 1.49
CA ALA A 91 5.52 -16.00 2.22
C ALA A 91 5.10 -17.45 1.93
N ASP A 92 4.58 -18.11 2.96
CA ASP A 92 3.93 -19.43 2.89
C ASP A 92 2.41 -19.30 2.60
N LEU A 93 1.81 -18.21 3.07
CA LEU A 93 0.44 -17.80 2.83
C LEU A 93 0.38 -16.36 2.31
N LEU A 94 -0.38 -16.15 1.24
CA LEU A 94 -0.69 -14.82 0.71
C LEU A 94 -2.17 -14.51 0.87
N ILE A 95 -2.48 -13.47 1.65
CA ILE A 95 -3.83 -12.91 1.74
C ILE A 95 -3.91 -11.69 0.84
N VAL A 96 -4.76 -11.77 -0.18
CA VAL A 96 -5.04 -10.68 -1.11
C VAL A 96 -6.46 -10.20 -0.87
N GLY A 97 -6.67 -8.90 -0.71
CA GLY A 97 -8.04 -8.42 -0.54
C GLY A 97 -8.23 -6.94 -0.76
N GLY A 98 -9.48 -6.56 -0.99
CA GLY A 98 -9.87 -5.17 -1.24
C GLY A 98 -9.29 -4.56 -2.52
N THR A 99 -8.99 -5.38 -3.54
CA THR A 99 -8.39 -4.93 -4.79
C THR A 99 -8.97 -5.65 -5.99
N SER A 100 -9.06 -4.97 -7.13
CA SER A 100 -9.50 -5.55 -8.41
C SER A 100 -8.38 -6.26 -9.18
N LEU A 101 -7.12 -6.08 -8.76
CA LEU A 101 -5.93 -6.64 -9.41
C LEU A 101 -5.78 -6.27 -10.90
N VAL A 102 -6.16 -5.03 -11.27
CA VAL A 102 -6.00 -4.51 -12.64
C VAL A 102 -4.89 -3.48 -12.78
N VAL A 103 -4.36 -2.96 -11.66
CA VAL A 103 -3.35 -1.90 -11.66
C VAL A 103 -1.96 -2.52 -11.65
N TYR A 104 -1.20 -2.26 -12.72
CA TYR A 104 0.19 -2.67 -12.85
C TYR A 104 1.15 -1.55 -12.41
N PRO A 105 2.32 -1.90 -11.84
CA PRO A 105 2.89 -3.26 -11.74
C PRO A 105 2.39 -4.09 -10.53
N ALA A 106 1.63 -3.50 -9.60
CA ALA A 106 1.23 -4.14 -8.34
C ALA A 106 0.53 -5.49 -8.52
N ALA A 107 -0.39 -5.61 -9.48
CA ALA A 107 -1.08 -6.86 -9.78
C ALA A 107 -0.10 -7.99 -10.20
N GLY A 108 0.98 -7.66 -10.90
CA GLY A 108 2.00 -8.62 -11.33
C GLY A 108 2.90 -9.13 -10.20
N PHE A 109 2.90 -8.50 -9.03
CA PHE A 109 3.72 -8.97 -7.91
C PHE A 109 3.27 -10.33 -7.37
N LEU A 110 2.01 -10.69 -7.60
CA LEU A 110 1.44 -11.99 -7.25
C LEU A 110 2.12 -13.15 -7.98
N ASP A 111 2.75 -12.91 -9.12
CA ASP A 111 3.46 -13.96 -9.89
C ASP A 111 4.79 -14.36 -9.25
N TYR A 112 5.28 -13.58 -8.27
CA TYR A 112 6.47 -13.91 -7.49
C TYR A 112 6.15 -14.75 -6.25
N PHE A 113 4.88 -14.96 -5.91
CA PHE A 113 4.49 -15.82 -4.79
C PHE A 113 4.83 -17.27 -5.10
N LYS A 114 5.49 -17.94 -4.15
CA LYS A 114 5.95 -19.33 -4.26
C LYS A 114 5.47 -20.23 -3.11
N GLY A 115 4.68 -19.68 -2.20
CA GLY A 115 4.09 -20.44 -1.10
C GLY A 115 2.92 -21.31 -1.56
N ASP A 116 2.31 -21.98 -0.60
CA ASP A 116 1.36 -23.05 -0.86
C ASP A 116 -0.08 -22.54 -0.92
N HIS A 117 -0.38 -21.42 -0.27
CA HIS A 117 -1.76 -20.98 -0.05
C HIS A 117 -2.01 -19.52 -0.43
N ILE A 118 -3.09 -19.30 -1.17
CA ILE A 118 -3.63 -17.98 -1.51
C ILE A 118 -5.06 -17.87 -0.99
N VAL A 119 -5.31 -16.82 -0.19
CA VAL A 119 -6.64 -16.44 0.27
C VAL A 119 -7.02 -15.13 -0.39
N LEU A 120 -8.15 -15.10 -1.10
CA LEU A 120 -8.71 -13.92 -1.72
C LEU A 120 -9.94 -13.44 -0.93
N ILE A 121 -9.92 -12.17 -0.50
CA ILE A 121 -11.03 -11.53 0.22
C ILE A 121 -11.45 -10.26 -0.53
N ASN A 122 -12.50 -10.36 -1.33
CA ASN A 122 -12.96 -9.20 -2.11
C ASN A 122 -14.46 -9.25 -2.35
N LYS A 123 -15.13 -8.10 -2.43
CA LYS A 123 -16.58 -8.06 -2.67
C LYS A 123 -16.98 -8.56 -4.07
N SER A 124 -16.08 -8.42 -5.02
CA SER A 124 -16.30 -8.77 -6.43
C SER A 124 -15.22 -9.73 -6.91
N SER A 125 -15.54 -10.53 -7.92
CA SER A 125 -14.56 -11.41 -8.57
C SER A 125 -13.37 -10.65 -9.14
N THR A 126 -12.21 -11.30 -9.13
CA THR A 126 -10.93 -10.82 -9.63
C THR A 126 -10.33 -11.85 -10.60
N GLN A 127 -9.17 -11.52 -11.18
CA GLN A 127 -8.41 -12.48 -11.99
C GLN A 127 -7.74 -13.59 -11.15
N LEU A 128 -7.67 -13.42 -9.82
CA LEU A 128 -7.02 -14.36 -8.91
C LEU A 128 -7.94 -15.48 -8.41
N ASP A 129 -9.26 -15.36 -8.61
CA ASP A 129 -10.26 -16.31 -8.09
C ASP A 129 -9.96 -17.76 -8.49
N SER A 130 -9.47 -17.99 -9.72
CA SER A 130 -9.15 -19.33 -10.21
C SER A 130 -7.85 -19.92 -9.65
N ARG A 131 -7.00 -19.08 -9.03
CA ARG A 131 -5.71 -19.46 -8.43
C ARG A 131 -5.76 -19.52 -6.90
N ALA A 132 -6.82 -19.00 -6.28
CA ALA A 132 -6.94 -18.94 -4.83
C ALA A 132 -7.51 -20.24 -4.25
N ASP A 133 -6.92 -20.73 -3.15
CA ASP A 133 -7.42 -21.88 -2.39
C ASP A 133 -8.73 -21.55 -1.67
N LEU A 134 -8.87 -20.29 -1.26
CA LEU A 134 -10.05 -19.78 -0.57
C LEU A 134 -10.44 -18.43 -1.14
N VAL A 135 -11.69 -18.32 -1.59
CA VAL A 135 -12.30 -17.06 -2.06
C VAL A 135 -13.44 -16.69 -1.13
N ILE A 136 -13.37 -15.50 -0.55
CA ILE A 136 -14.38 -14.93 0.36
C ILE A 136 -14.95 -13.67 -0.28
N ASN A 137 -16.21 -13.77 -0.72
CA ASN A 137 -16.91 -12.69 -1.41
C ASN A 137 -17.60 -11.72 -0.43
N GLU A 138 -16.83 -10.98 0.36
CA GLU A 138 -17.33 -10.07 1.40
C GLU A 138 -16.35 -8.91 1.66
N SER A 139 -16.77 -7.92 2.45
CA SER A 139 -15.91 -6.86 2.97
C SER A 139 -14.72 -7.42 3.76
N ILE A 140 -13.50 -7.04 3.36
CA ILE A 140 -12.25 -7.43 4.04
C ILE A 140 -12.25 -7.07 5.53
N GLY A 141 -12.77 -5.89 5.90
CA GLY A 141 -12.83 -5.47 7.30
C GLY A 141 -13.70 -6.41 8.14
N LYS A 142 -14.87 -6.78 7.64
CA LYS A 142 -15.78 -7.72 8.31
C LYS A 142 -15.15 -9.11 8.46
N VAL A 143 -14.59 -9.64 7.37
CA VAL A 143 -13.99 -10.99 7.37
C VAL A 143 -12.80 -11.08 8.33
N LEU A 144 -11.94 -10.06 8.35
CA LEU A 144 -10.79 -10.05 9.25
C LEU A 144 -11.22 -9.84 10.70
N ASP A 145 -12.23 -9.01 10.97
CA ASP A 145 -12.79 -8.83 12.32
C ASP A 145 -13.41 -10.14 12.84
N ASP A 146 -14.21 -10.82 12.02
CA ASP A 146 -14.75 -12.13 12.38
C ASP A 146 -13.62 -13.12 12.69
N ALA A 147 -12.57 -13.18 11.84
CA ALA A 147 -11.48 -14.14 11.97
C ALA A 147 -10.58 -13.95 13.22
N ILE A 148 -10.46 -12.74 13.77
CA ILE A 148 -9.65 -12.47 14.97
C ILE A 148 -10.43 -12.62 16.27
N ASN A 149 -11.77 -12.64 16.20
CA ASN A 149 -12.66 -12.73 17.36
C ASN A 149 -13.09 -14.19 17.69
N TYR A 150 -12.53 -15.18 16.99
CA TYR A 150 -12.61 -16.62 17.30
C TYR A 150 -11.39 -17.11 18.06
#